data_AF-A0A403T8E6-F1
#
_entry.id   AF-A0A403T8E6-F1
#
_cell.length_a   1.000
_cell.length_b   1.000
_cell.length_c   1.000
_cell.angle_alpha   90.00
_cell.angle_beta   90.00
_cell.angle_gamma   90.00
#
_symmetry.space_group_name_H-M   'P 1'
#
loop_
_entity.id
_entity.type
_entity.pdbx_description
1 polymer ?
#
loop_
_entity_poly.entity_id
_entity_poly.type
_entity_poly.pdbx_seq_one_letter_code
_entity_poly.pdbx_strand_id
1 'polypeptide(L)'
;MTEWSFNMKTKLTVLVMMLCSFCVTKVYAVDPVLNACIVTSGQNINFQNINITNDNFKPGPDSVIYRMTQNFRFKCLMGYSGKLPMLVFNQEYFKNFSRTLDSMGLGFRMIIQESGSGNTGNASWNDIKNISGGNELRKEFGTKLPIGMTERDATLTLEFLYTTAYSENSAVKNFLGTNNALSIIPLPESPRQNGFYLSDFNVRILRNGLGKVEVSPSLVNFGHIYTTYGPSQSRQETFTVTARQNSRPADKQEFTIPLAITFGKGDLTPATGQTLNLVSLDGPNKSQPNGLQLSIKDENGRKITFDKQEVLGDITITGAVTGYQSKTYTAVVTPASGGSLRTGKFSAAIPVTVTYN
;
A
#
# COMPACT_ATOMS: atom_id res chain seq x y z
N MET A 1 23.79 44.20 -25.11
CA MET A 1 23.46 43.96 -26.54
C MET A 1 24.53 43.02 -27.06
N THR A 2 24.26 41.77 -27.43
CA THR A 2 23.16 41.32 -28.30
C THR A 2 22.89 39.84 -28.01
N GLU A 3 21.62 39.48 -27.80
CA GLU A 3 21.12 38.10 -27.78
C GLU A 3 21.33 37.46 -29.15
N TRP A 4 21.75 36.20 -29.20
CA TRP A 4 21.51 35.32 -30.35
C TRP A 4 21.06 33.93 -29.86
N SER A 5 19.73 33.85 -29.73
CA SER A 5 18.85 32.77 -30.19
C SER A 5 19.40 31.32 -30.17
N PHE A 6 18.95 30.58 -29.16
CA PHE A 6 18.94 29.11 -29.18
C PHE A 6 18.00 28.60 -30.28
N ASN A 7 18.56 27.95 -31.32
CA ASN A 7 17.76 27.31 -32.37
C ASN A 7 17.23 25.94 -31.91
N MET A 8 15.91 25.84 -31.83
CA MET A 8 15.13 24.73 -31.27
C MET A 8 15.01 23.51 -32.20
N LYS A 9 15.47 23.58 -33.46
CA LYS A 9 15.34 22.46 -34.42
C LYS A 9 16.44 21.41 -34.31
N THR A 10 17.65 21.77 -33.90
CA THR A 10 18.80 20.83 -33.89
C THR A 10 18.78 19.88 -32.69
N LYS A 11 18.09 20.23 -31.60
CA LYS A 11 17.92 19.34 -30.44
C LYS A 11 16.83 18.29 -30.65
N LEU A 12 15.82 18.55 -31.49
CA LEU A 12 14.72 17.60 -31.69
C LEU A 12 15.18 16.35 -32.44
N THR A 13 16.08 16.48 -33.42
CA THR A 13 16.60 15.35 -34.20
C THR A 13 17.55 14.46 -33.40
N VAL A 14 18.33 15.02 -32.47
CA VAL A 14 19.23 14.24 -31.59
C VAL A 14 18.45 13.59 -30.44
N LEU A 15 17.41 14.25 -29.91
CA LEU A 15 16.55 13.66 -28.88
C LEU A 15 15.68 12.53 -29.45
N VAL A 16 15.16 12.66 -30.69
CA VAL A 16 14.36 11.61 -31.34
C VAL A 16 15.22 10.39 -31.72
N MET A 17 16.50 10.56 -32.07
CA MET A 17 17.40 9.41 -32.28
C MET A 17 17.86 8.74 -30.97
N MET A 18 17.94 9.46 -29.84
CA MET A 18 18.18 8.84 -28.52
C MET A 18 16.94 8.18 -27.91
N LEU A 19 15.73 8.66 -28.24
CA LEU A 19 14.46 8.13 -27.71
C LEU A 19 14.00 6.82 -28.37
N CYS A 20 14.50 6.47 -29.56
CA CYS A 20 14.24 5.16 -30.16
C CYS A 20 15.11 4.02 -29.59
N SER A 21 16.13 4.32 -28.77
CA SER A 21 17.04 3.31 -28.19
C SER A 21 16.58 2.71 -26.86
N PHE A 22 15.41 3.08 -26.32
CA PHE A 22 14.95 2.63 -25.01
C PHE A 22 13.59 1.90 -24.99
N CYS A 23 13.01 1.56 -26.15
CA CYS A 23 11.83 0.70 -26.25
C CYS A 23 12.14 -0.73 -26.72
N VAL A 24 13.35 -1.23 -26.44
CA VAL A 24 13.62 -2.67 -26.51
C VAL A 24 13.32 -3.24 -25.13
N THR A 25 12.17 -3.91 -25.01
CA THR A 25 12.05 -5.04 -24.08
C THR A 25 13.35 -5.83 -24.20
N LYS A 26 14.11 -6.00 -23.11
CA LYS A 26 15.33 -6.82 -23.14
C LYS A 26 14.95 -8.24 -23.53
N VAL A 27 14.99 -8.54 -24.83
CA VAL A 27 14.97 -9.91 -25.34
C VAL A 27 16.41 -10.36 -25.18
N TYR A 28 16.69 -11.03 -24.07
CA TYR A 28 17.95 -11.73 -23.93
C TYR A 28 17.95 -12.84 -24.99
N ALA A 29 18.70 -12.63 -26.08
CA ALA A 29 19.03 -13.66 -27.06
C ALA A 29 20.06 -14.64 -26.47
N VAL A 30 19.69 -15.24 -25.34
CA VAL A 30 20.40 -16.36 -24.76
C VAL A 30 19.73 -17.60 -25.34
N ASP A 31 20.50 -18.56 -25.80
CA ASP A 31 19.97 -19.88 -26.15
C ASP A 31 20.15 -20.82 -24.96
N PRO A 32 19.20 -21.73 -24.70
CA PRO A 32 19.34 -22.71 -23.64
C PRO A 32 20.53 -23.64 -23.93
N VAL A 33 21.27 -24.01 -22.88
CA VAL A 33 22.26 -25.09 -22.97
C VAL A 33 21.58 -26.44 -23.17
N LEU A 34 22.36 -27.49 -23.48
CA LEU A 34 21.83 -28.83 -23.69
C LEU A 34 21.01 -29.31 -22.47
N ASN A 35 19.81 -29.83 -22.73
CA ASN A 35 18.84 -30.26 -21.73
C ASN A 35 18.43 -29.15 -20.76
N ALA A 36 18.24 -27.94 -21.27
CA ALA A 36 17.75 -26.80 -20.50
C ALA A 36 16.60 -26.10 -21.22
N CYS A 37 15.85 -25.31 -20.45
CA CYS A 37 14.88 -24.37 -20.97
C CYS A 37 15.14 -22.98 -20.40
N ILE A 38 14.69 -21.96 -21.13
CA ILE A 38 14.76 -20.56 -20.74
C ILE A 38 13.44 -19.87 -21.11
N VAL A 39 13.04 -18.88 -20.33
CA VAL A 39 11.93 -17.98 -20.69
C VAL A 39 12.51 -16.86 -21.55
N THR A 40 12.02 -16.72 -22.78
CA THR A 40 12.54 -15.74 -23.77
C THR A 40 11.72 -14.47 -23.85
N SER A 41 10.46 -14.51 -23.42
CA SER A 41 9.58 -13.33 -23.32
C SER A 41 8.54 -13.53 -22.22
N GLY A 42 7.99 -12.44 -21.66
CA GLY A 42 6.98 -12.51 -20.60
C GLY A 42 7.52 -12.95 -19.24
N GLN A 43 8.83 -12.85 -19.02
CA GLN A 43 9.50 -13.30 -17.79
C GLN A 43 9.18 -12.45 -16.54
N ASN A 44 8.79 -11.18 -16.72
CA ASN A 44 8.53 -10.25 -15.62
C ASN A 44 7.06 -10.35 -15.20
N ILE A 45 6.82 -10.93 -14.04
CA ILE A 45 5.50 -11.03 -13.42
C ILE A 45 5.37 -9.86 -12.45
N ASN A 46 4.49 -8.93 -12.78
CA ASN A 46 4.26 -7.73 -11.96
C ASN A 46 2.93 -7.86 -11.22
N PHE A 47 3.00 -8.14 -9.92
CA PHE A 47 1.81 -8.16 -9.07
C PHE A 47 1.37 -6.74 -8.73
N GLN A 48 0.05 -6.52 -8.68
CA GLN A 48 -0.49 -5.32 -8.06
C GLN A 48 -0.44 -5.42 -6.54
N ASN A 49 -0.36 -4.27 -5.89
CA ASN A 49 -0.51 -4.21 -4.44
C ASN A 49 -1.91 -4.70 -4.03
N ILE A 50 -1.98 -5.52 -3.00
CA ILE A 50 -3.24 -6.03 -2.44
C ILE A 50 -3.59 -5.17 -1.23
N ASN A 51 -4.68 -4.39 -1.33
CA ASN A 51 -5.15 -3.53 -0.26
C ASN A 51 -6.55 -3.97 0.17
N ILE A 52 -6.70 -4.43 1.42
CA ILE A 52 -7.97 -4.84 2.02
C ILE A 52 -8.21 -3.98 3.27
N THR A 53 -9.16 -3.06 3.20
CA THR A 53 -9.44 -2.09 4.26
C THR A 53 -10.86 -2.18 4.84
N ASN A 54 -11.71 -3.05 4.29
CA ASN A 54 -13.11 -3.13 4.67
C ASN A 54 -13.39 -4.42 5.48
N ASP A 55 -13.94 -4.28 6.68
CA ASP A 55 -14.34 -5.39 7.54
C ASP A 55 -15.44 -6.27 6.93
N ASN A 56 -16.26 -5.73 6.03
CA ASN A 56 -17.28 -6.47 5.29
C ASN A 56 -16.68 -7.33 4.17
N PHE A 57 -15.38 -7.19 3.88
CA PHE A 57 -14.67 -8.08 2.98
C PHE A 57 -14.39 -9.42 3.69
N LYS A 58 -15.33 -10.35 3.53
CA LYS A 58 -15.29 -11.73 4.05
C LYS A 58 -15.67 -12.70 2.93
N PRO A 59 -14.84 -12.83 1.87
CA PRO A 59 -15.13 -13.80 0.84
C PRO A 59 -15.01 -15.22 1.42
N GLY A 60 -15.65 -16.20 0.78
CA GLY A 60 -15.57 -17.59 1.23
C GLY A 60 -14.14 -18.14 1.17
N PRO A 61 -13.82 -19.22 1.90
CA PRO A 61 -12.55 -19.93 1.72
C PRO A 61 -12.30 -20.25 0.25
N ASP A 62 -11.03 -20.17 -0.16
CA ASP A 62 -10.53 -20.34 -1.53
C ASP A 62 -11.05 -19.32 -2.57
N SER A 63 -11.71 -18.24 -2.12
CA SER A 63 -12.09 -17.16 -3.01
C SER A 63 -10.87 -16.45 -3.57
N VAL A 64 -10.88 -16.18 -4.88
CA VAL A 64 -9.82 -15.46 -5.56
C VAL A 64 -9.97 -13.96 -5.26
N ILE A 65 -8.99 -13.39 -4.57
CA ILE A 65 -8.97 -11.95 -4.24
C ILE A 65 -8.23 -11.12 -5.29
N TYR A 66 -7.28 -11.75 -5.98
CA TYR A 66 -6.54 -11.15 -7.07
C TYR A 66 -6.09 -12.26 -8.01
N ARG A 67 -6.33 -12.06 -9.30
CA ARG A 67 -5.89 -12.94 -10.38
C ARG A 67 -5.06 -12.13 -11.36
N MET A 68 -3.97 -12.72 -11.80
CA MET A 68 -3.26 -12.25 -12.99
C MET A 68 -2.95 -13.39 -13.94
N THR A 69 -2.76 -13.02 -15.19
CA THR A 69 -2.37 -13.94 -16.26
C THR A 69 -1.19 -13.34 -17.00
N GLN A 70 -0.14 -14.13 -17.16
CA GLN A 70 1.08 -13.77 -17.87
C GLN A 70 1.25 -14.71 -19.06
N ASN A 71 1.16 -14.17 -20.26
CA ASN A 71 1.58 -14.87 -21.47
C ASN A 71 3.09 -14.78 -21.60
N PHE A 72 3.74 -15.89 -21.93
CA PHE A 72 5.19 -15.96 -22.02
C PHE A 72 5.60 -16.93 -23.13
N ARG A 73 6.85 -16.79 -23.57
CA ARG A 73 7.47 -17.71 -24.51
C ARG A 73 8.67 -18.36 -23.86
N PHE A 74 8.89 -19.62 -24.14
CA PHE A 74 10.04 -20.36 -23.65
C PHE A 74 10.71 -21.15 -24.77
N LYS A 75 12.04 -21.26 -24.68
CA LYS A 75 12.86 -22.10 -25.55
C LYS A 75 13.45 -23.25 -24.76
N CYS A 76 13.54 -24.42 -25.37
CA CYS A 76 14.19 -25.59 -24.79
C CYS A 76 15.11 -26.24 -25.82
N LEU A 77 16.31 -26.65 -25.38
CA LEU A 77 17.22 -27.48 -26.17
C LEU A 77 17.31 -28.87 -25.53
N MET A 78 16.90 -29.90 -26.27
CA MET A 78 16.87 -31.28 -25.79
C MET A 78 17.85 -32.17 -26.56
N GLY A 79 18.63 -32.98 -25.82
CA GLY A 79 19.46 -34.04 -26.38
C GLY A 79 18.72 -35.36 -26.61
N TYR A 80 17.50 -35.50 -26.09
CA TYR A 80 16.66 -36.69 -26.20
C TYR A 80 15.17 -36.31 -26.16
N SER A 81 14.31 -37.15 -26.71
CA SER A 81 12.88 -36.87 -26.80
C SER A 81 12.08 -37.45 -25.62
N GLY A 82 10.85 -36.98 -25.47
CA GLY A 82 9.82 -37.70 -24.73
C GLY A 82 9.54 -37.21 -23.32
N LYS A 83 10.13 -36.09 -22.91
CA LYS A 83 9.90 -35.45 -21.60
C LYS A 83 8.95 -34.26 -21.71
N LEU A 84 8.07 -34.09 -20.73
CA LEU A 84 7.25 -32.89 -20.61
C LEU A 84 8.08 -31.77 -19.98
N PRO A 85 7.89 -30.50 -20.39
CA PRO A 85 8.43 -29.39 -19.63
C PRO A 85 7.79 -29.36 -18.23
N MET A 86 8.57 -28.94 -17.24
CA MET A 86 8.15 -28.76 -15.85
C MET A 86 8.34 -27.32 -15.43
N LEU A 87 7.32 -26.75 -14.79
CA LEU A 87 7.49 -25.53 -14.02
C LEU A 87 7.97 -25.90 -12.61
N VAL A 88 9.02 -25.24 -12.14
CA VAL A 88 9.62 -25.48 -10.84
C VAL A 88 9.62 -24.21 -10.01
N PHE A 89 9.24 -24.38 -8.74
CA PHE A 89 9.20 -23.32 -7.76
C PHE A 89 10.54 -23.22 -7.05
N ASN A 90 11.06 -22.00 -6.92
CA ASN A 90 12.20 -21.73 -6.05
C ASN A 90 11.81 -22.07 -4.61
N GLN A 91 12.44 -23.11 -4.07
CA GLN A 91 12.08 -23.69 -2.80
C GLN A 91 12.24 -22.72 -1.63
N GLU A 92 13.37 -22.00 -1.58
CA GLU A 92 13.68 -21.06 -0.50
C GLU A 92 12.69 -19.89 -0.51
N TYR A 93 12.46 -19.31 -1.68
CA TYR A 93 11.52 -18.22 -1.85
C TYR A 93 10.10 -18.66 -1.47
N PHE A 94 9.59 -19.74 -2.06
CA PHE A 94 8.20 -20.15 -1.85
C PHE A 94 7.92 -20.72 -0.44
N LYS A 95 8.94 -21.23 0.25
CA LYS A 95 8.84 -21.58 1.68
C LYS A 95 8.57 -20.36 2.55
N ASN A 96 9.29 -19.26 2.31
CA ASN A 96 9.10 -18.02 3.08
C ASN A 96 7.82 -17.28 2.65
N PHE A 97 7.56 -17.23 1.34
CA PHE A 97 6.38 -16.64 0.75
C PHE A 97 5.09 -17.29 1.29
N SER A 98 5.00 -18.62 1.26
CA SER A 98 3.82 -19.35 1.72
C SER A 98 3.56 -19.16 3.21
N ARG A 99 4.58 -19.28 4.07
CA ARG A 99 4.47 -19.01 5.51
C ARG A 99 3.96 -17.60 5.80
N THR A 100 4.46 -16.63 5.05
CA THR A 100 4.07 -15.24 5.21
C THR A 100 2.61 -15.02 4.80
N LEU A 101 2.21 -15.49 3.62
CA LEU A 101 0.81 -15.39 3.17
C LEU A 101 -0.16 -16.12 4.12
N ASP A 102 0.20 -17.31 4.59
CA ASP A 102 -0.61 -18.09 5.54
C ASP A 102 -0.83 -17.32 6.85
N SER A 103 0.21 -16.67 7.38
CA SER A 103 0.11 -15.82 8.58
C SER A 103 -0.77 -14.57 8.36
N MET A 104 -1.03 -14.19 7.11
CA MET A 104 -1.91 -13.08 6.74
C MET A 104 -3.33 -13.56 6.39
N GLY A 105 -3.62 -14.86 6.49
CA GLY A 105 -4.89 -15.47 6.07
C GLY A 105 -5.11 -15.49 4.55
N LEU A 106 -4.00 -15.45 3.80
CA LEU A 106 -3.98 -15.51 2.35
C LEU A 106 -3.41 -16.85 1.89
N GLY A 107 -3.73 -17.20 0.65
CA GLY A 107 -3.16 -18.33 -0.07
C GLY A 107 -2.74 -17.94 -1.47
N PHE A 108 -2.18 -18.91 -2.18
CA PHE A 108 -1.72 -18.76 -3.55
C PHE A 108 -2.00 -20.02 -4.36
N ARG A 109 -2.37 -19.85 -5.63
CA ARG A 109 -2.53 -20.93 -6.59
C ARG A 109 -1.90 -20.54 -7.92
N MET A 110 -1.37 -21.53 -8.63
CA MET A 110 -0.75 -21.34 -9.94
C MET A 110 -1.30 -22.37 -10.92
N ILE A 111 -1.60 -21.91 -12.14
CA ILE A 111 -1.96 -22.76 -13.28
C ILE A 111 -1.07 -22.37 -14.46
N ILE A 112 -0.43 -23.35 -15.11
CA ILE A 112 0.38 -23.16 -16.31
C ILE A 112 -0.18 -24.00 -17.46
N GLN A 113 -0.26 -23.40 -18.63
CA GLN A 113 -0.81 -24.05 -19.83
C GLN A 113 -0.01 -23.66 -21.07
N GLU A 114 0.50 -24.65 -21.81
CA GLU A 114 1.09 -24.45 -23.14
C GLU A 114 -0.03 -24.20 -24.17
N SER A 115 0.18 -23.23 -25.06
CA SER A 115 -0.77 -22.90 -26.13
C SER A 115 -1.06 -24.12 -27.01
N GLY A 116 -2.33 -24.47 -27.18
CA GLY A 116 -2.75 -25.60 -28.01
C GLY A 116 -2.60 -26.98 -27.37
N SER A 117 -2.10 -27.08 -26.14
CA SER A 117 -2.08 -28.33 -25.37
C SER A 117 -3.29 -28.42 -24.43
N GLY A 118 -3.77 -29.63 -24.14
CA GLY A 118 -4.77 -29.89 -23.09
C GLY A 118 -4.17 -30.21 -21.72
N ASN A 119 -2.83 -30.35 -21.63
CA ASN A 119 -2.14 -30.72 -20.40
C ASN A 119 -1.76 -29.47 -19.58
N THR A 120 -2.53 -29.19 -18.53
CA THR A 120 -2.30 -28.11 -17.57
C THR A 120 -1.40 -28.57 -16.42
N GLY A 121 -0.43 -27.76 -16.03
CA GLY A 121 0.22 -27.88 -14.71
C GLY A 121 -0.54 -27.05 -13.67
N ASN A 122 -0.91 -27.63 -12.53
CA ASN A 122 -1.61 -26.91 -11.46
C ASN A 122 -0.94 -27.14 -10.11
N ALA A 123 -0.58 -26.05 -9.41
CA ALA A 123 -0.14 -26.06 -8.04
C ALA A 123 -1.21 -25.45 -7.14
N SER A 124 -1.82 -26.30 -6.31
CA SER A 124 -2.78 -25.86 -5.29
C SER A 124 -2.08 -25.12 -4.15
N TRP A 125 -2.85 -24.42 -3.32
CA TRP A 125 -2.29 -23.80 -2.11
C TRP A 125 -1.65 -24.82 -1.17
N ASN A 126 -2.26 -26.00 -1.01
CA ASN A 126 -1.69 -27.09 -0.21
C ASN A 126 -0.36 -27.59 -0.78
N ASP A 127 -0.21 -27.65 -2.10
CA ASP A 127 1.08 -28.02 -2.72
C ASP A 127 2.18 -27.01 -2.36
N ILE A 128 1.84 -25.72 -2.45
CA ILE A 128 2.78 -24.61 -2.23
C ILE A 128 3.14 -24.46 -0.75
N LYS A 129 2.17 -24.63 0.16
CA LYS A 129 2.36 -24.53 1.61
C LYS A 129 3.27 -25.64 2.16
N ASN A 130 3.24 -26.81 1.53
CA ASN A 130 4.00 -27.98 1.96
C ASN A 130 5.40 -28.08 1.34
N ILE A 131 5.90 -27.02 0.69
CA ILE A 131 7.28 -26.97 0.20
C ILE A 131 8.25 -27.06 1.40
N SER A 132 8.91 -28.21 1.55
CA SER A 132 9.82 -28.53 2.66
C SER A 132 11.25 -28.75 2.16
N GLY A 133 12.23 -28.78 3.08
CA GLY A 133 13.62 -29.11 2.77
C GLY A 133 13.74 -30.44 2.00
N GLY A 134 14.34 -30.43 0.81
CA GLY A 134 14.65 -31.63 0.02
C GLY A 134 13.71 -31.93 -1.16
N ASN A 135 12.48 -31.39 -1.19
CA ASN A 135 11.52 -31.62 -2.28
C ASN A 135 11.02 -30.30 -2.85
N GLU A 136 11.43 -30.02 -4.09
CA GLU A 136 10.91 -28.87 -4.82
C GLU A 136 9.55 -29.19 -5.44
N LEU A 137 8.66 -28.21 -5.41
CA LEU A 137 7.40 -28.32 -6.12
C LEU A 137 7.65 -28.19 -7.62
N ARG A 138 7.19 -29.19 -8.36
CA ARG A 138 7.28 -29.27 -9.82
C ARG A 138 5.94 -29.63 -10.41
N LYS A 139 5.59 -29.03 -11.54
CA LYS A 139 4.37 -29.34 -12.28
C LYS A 139 4.69 -29.49 -13.76
N GLU A 140 4.50 -30.70 -14.27
CA GLU A 140 4.55 -30.98 -15.71
C GLU A 140 3.39 -30.27 -16.41
N PHE A 141 3.62 -29.82 -17.64
CA PHE A 141 2.60 -29.18 -18.47
C PHE A 141 2.90 -29.37 -19.95
N GLY A 142 1.96 -29.00 -20.82
CA GLY A 142 2.21 -28.90 -22.25
C GLY A 142 2.42 -30.23 -22.97
N THR A 143 3.12 -30.20 -24.09
CA THR A 143 3.41 -31.38 -24.93
C THR A 143 4.85 -31.87 -24.74
N LYS A 144 5.13 -33.14 -25.07
CA LYS A 144 6.50 -33.68 -24.94
C LYS A 144 7.48 -32.90 -25.82
N LEU A 145 8.66 -32.61 -25.29
CA LEU A 145 9.73 -31.93 -26.00
C LEU A 145 10.40 -32.91 -26.99
N PRO A 146 10.53 -32.57 -28.28
CA PRO A 146 11.30 -33.33 -29.25
C PRO A 146 12.81 -33.09 -29.04
N ILE A 147 13.64 -33.88 -29.72
CA ILE A 147 15.09 -33.62 -29.81
C ILE A 147 15.31 -32.32 -30.57
N GLY A 148 16.30 -31.54 -30.13
CA GLY A 148 16.69 -30.28 -30.74
C GLY A 148 16.10 -29.06 -30.04
N MET A 149 16.18 -27.92 -30.72
CA MET A 149 15.67 -26.65 -30.21
C MET A 149 14.17 -26.55 -30.47
N THR A 150 13.42 -26.14 -29.46
CA THR A 150 12.00 -25.82 -29.58
C THR A 150 11.71 -24.46 -28.95
N GLU A 151 10.71 -23.78 -29.48
CA GLU A 151 10.19 -22.53 -28.95
C GLU A 151 8.67 -22.63 -28.88
N ARG A 152 8.09 -22.27 -27.73
CA ARG A 152 6.68 -22.48 -27.44
C ARG A 152 6.10 -21.33 -26.64
N ASP A 153 4.82 -21.05 -26.90
CA ASP A 153 4.05 -20.07 -26.16
C ASP A 153 3.23 -20.77 -25.07
N ALA A 154 3.10 -20.10 -23.92
CA ALA A 154 2.34 -20.60 -22.80
C ALA A 154 1.78 -19.45 -21.95
N THR A 155 0.85 -19.80 -21.08
CA THR A 155 0.16 -18.88 -20.19
C THR A 155 0.30 -19.36 -18.75
N LEU A 156 0.72 -18.45 -17.88
CA LEU A 156 0.79 -18.63 -16.44
C LEU A 156 -0.34 -17.83 -15.79
N THR A 157 -1.21 -18.48 -15.03
CA THR A 157 -2.25 -17.84 -14.22
C THR A 157 -1.89 -17.96 -12.75
N LEU A 158 -1.88 -16.84 -12.05
CA LEU A 158 -1.49 -16.72 -10.65
C LEU A 158 -2.63 -16.08 -9.88
N GLU A 159 -2.99 -16.70 -8.77
CA GLU A 159 -4.16 -16.30 -7.99
C GLU A 159 -3.82 -16.23 -6.51
N PHE A 160 -4.09 -15.08 -5.91
CA PHE A 160 -4.12 -14.95 -4.46
C PHE A 160 -5.50 -15.35 -3.98
N LEU A 161 -5.50 -16.20 -2.96
CA LEU A 161 -6.70 -16.78 -2.39
C LEU A 161 -6.95 -16.21 -1.00
N TYR A 162 -8.20 -16.19 -0.60
CA TYR A 162 -8.60 -16.01 0.78
C TYR A 162 -8.80 -17.39 1.43
N THR A 163 -8.05 -17.75 2.47
CA THR A 163 -8.02 -19.13 3.01
C THR A 163 -8.72 -19.30 4.37
N THR A 164 -9.27 -18.22 4.96
CA THR A 164 -9.93 -18.11 6.28
C THR A 164 -9.04 -18.19 7.55
N ALA A 165 -9.50 -17.48 8.61
CA ALA A 165 -9.00 -17.36 10.00
C ALA A 165 -7.95 -16.26 10.37
N TYR A 166 -7.68 -15.30 9.48
CA TYR A 166 -7.16 -13.98 9.90
C TYR A 166 -8.14 -12.85 9.60
N SER A 167 -9.44 -13.17 9.51
CA SER A 167 -10.53 -12.20 9.37
C SER A 167 -10.54 -11.12 10.44
N GLU A 168 -9.78 -11.29 11.53
CA GLU A 168 -9.76 -10.40 12.69
C GLU A 168 -8.50 -9.54 12.81
N ASN A 169 -7.42 -9.83 12.07
CA ASN A 169 -6.15 -9.16 12.33
C ASN A 169 -5.63 -8.37 11.13
N SER A 170 -5.03 -7.23 11.43
CA SER A 170 -4.34 -6.40 10.43
C SER A 170 -2.93 -6.94 10.17
N ALA A 171 -2.45 -6.79 8.94
CA ALA A 171 -1.12 -7.19 8.53
C ALA A 171 -0.62 -6.31 7.39
N VAL A 172 0.66 -5.94 7.42
CA VAL A 172 1.32 -5.21 6.34
C VAL A 172 2.62 -5.92 6.03
N LYS A 173 2.82 -6.27 4.75
CA LYS A 173 4.02 -6.94 4.30
C LYS A 173 4.42 -6.44 2.91
N ASN A 174 5.70 -6.09 2.78
CA ASN A 174 6.35 -5.94 1.49
C ASN A 174 6.99 -7.29 1.11
N PHE A 175 6.66 -7.80 -0.07
CA PHE A 175 7.30 -8.94 -0.70
C PHE A 175 8.33 -8.41 -1.69
N LEU A 176 9.61 -8.65 -1.39
CA LEU A 176 10.70 -8.28 -2.28
C LEU A 176 10.69 -9.16 -3.53
N GLY A 177 10.98 -8.53 -4.67
CA GLY A 177 11.10 -9.21 -5.94
C GLY A 177 12.29 -10.14 -5.98
N THR A 178 12.19 -11.17 -6.81
CA THR A 178 13.24 -12.17 -6.93
C THR A 178 13.34 -12.71 -8.35
N ASN A 179 14.58 -12.96 -8.78
CA ASN A 179 14.86 -13.62 -10.05
C ASN A 179 14.70 -15.13 -9.91
N ASN A 180 14.27 -15.78 -10.98
CA ASN A 180 14.08 -17.23 -11.04
C ASN A 180 13.18 -17.76 -9.90
N ALA A 181 12.16 -16.99 -9.50
CA ALA A 181 11.17 -17.45 -8.51
C ALA A 181 10.48 -18.71 -9.02
N LEU A 182 10.19 -18.72 -10.31
CA LEU A 182 9.72 -19.87 -11.07
C LEU A 182 10.71 -20.11 -12.22
N SER A 183 10.88 -21.35 -12.64
CA SER A 183 11.73 -21.70 -13.79
C SER A 183 11.13 -22.84 -14.57
N ILE A 184 11.35 -22.88 -15.88
CA ILE A 184 10.96 -24.00 -16.72
C ILE A 184 12.19 -24.87 -16.91
N ILE A 185 12.04 -26.16 -16.66
CA ILE A 185 13.10 -27.13 -16.90
C ILE A 185 12.54 -28.37 -17.59
N PRO A 186 13.32 -29.03 -18.45
CA PRO A 186 12.91 -30.29 -19.05
C PRO A 186 13.18 -31.50 -18.16
N LEU A 187 14.09 -31.38 -17.18
CA LEU A 187 14.52 -32.46 -16.28
C LEU A 187 14.80 -31.92 -14.87
N PRO A 188 14.69 -32.76 -13.83
CA PRO A 188 15.05 -32.41 -12.46
C PRO A 188 16.41 -31.74 -12.28
N GLU A 189 17.44 -32.23 -12.98
CA GLU A 189 18.84 -31.81 -12.85
C GLU A 189 19.22 -30.68 -13.81
N SER A 190 18.29 -30.22 -14.65
CA SER A 190 18.56 -29.19 -15.63
C SER A 190 18.97 -27.86 -14.98
N PRO A 191 19.91 -27.13 -15.61
CA PRO A 191 20.28 -25.81 -15.13
C PRO A 191 19.09 -24.85 -15.26
N ARG A 192 18.97 -23.95 -14.28
CA ARG A 192 17.90 -22.93 -14.24
C ARG A 192 18.44 -21.63 -14.80
N GLN A 193 18.17 -21.40 -16.07
CA GLN A 193 18.60 -20.21 -16.78
C GLN A 193 17.37 -19.38 -17.10
N ASN A 194 17.43 -18.07 -16.84
CA ASN A 194 16.43 -17.09 -17.26
C ASN A 194 14.98 -17.54 -17.01
N GLY A 195 14.66 -17.80 -15.75
CA GLY A 195 13.31 -18.06 -15.28
C GLY A 195 12.51 -16.76 -15.09
N PHE A 196 11.39 -16.87 -14.39
CA PHE A 196 10.52 -15.73 -14.13
C PHE A 196 11.08 -14.84 -13.02
N TYR A 197 11.02 -13.54 -13.25
CA TYR A 197 11.24 -12.51 -12.25
C TYR A 197 9.88 -12.10 -11.65
N LEU A 198 9.74 -12.22 -10.33
CA LEU A 198 8.60 -11.63 -9.62
C LEU A 198 9.00 -10.24 -9.17
N SER A 199 8.18 -9.24 -9.49
CA SER A 199 8.38 -7.88 -8.98
C SER A 199 8.05 -7.78 -7.50
N ASP A 200 8.58 -6.74 -6.88
CA ASP A 200 8.16 -6.30 -5.56
C ASP A 200 6.66 -5.96 -5.57
N PHE A 201 5.97 -6.27 -4.48
CA PHE A 201 4.58 -5.85 -4.26
C PHE A 201 4.26 -5.80 -2.76
N ASN A 202 3.22 -5.04 -2.41
CA ASN A 202 2.79 -4.88 -1.03
C ASN A 202 1.43 -5.54 -0.80
N VAL A 203 1.29 -6.17 0.36
CA VAL A 203 0.02 -6.63 0.89
C VAL A 203 -0.28 -5.84 2.16
N ARG A 204 -1.41 -5.13 2.16
CA ARG A 204 -1.90 -4.31 3.26
C ARG A 204 -3.32 -4.71 3.61
N ILE A 205 -3.50 -5.30 4.78
CA ILE A 205 -4.78 -5.66 5.36
C ILE A 205 -4.94 -4.81 6.63
N LEU A 206 -5.81 -3.79 6.60
CA LEU A 206 -6.09 -2.93 7.75
C LEU A 206 -7.57 -3.02 8.10
N ARG A 207 -7.88 -3.69 9.22
CA ARG A 207 -9.26 -3.81 9.72
C ARG A 207 -9.65 -2.59 10.56
N ASN A 208 -10.94 -2.29 10.67
CA ASN A 208 -11.38 -1.23 11.58
C ASN A 208 -11.10 -1.64 13.04
N GLY A 209 -10.92 -0.63 13.89
CA GLY A 209 -10.61 -0.86 15.30
C GLY A 209 -9.14 -1.23 15.57
N LEU A 210 -8.28 -1.26 14.54
CA LEU A 210 -6.82 -1.42 14.71
C LEU A 210 -6.23 -0.35 15.63
N GLY A 211 -6.75 0.88 15.53
CA GLY A 211 -6.35 2.00 16.35
C GLY A 211 -7.54 2.79 16.86
N LYS A 212 -7.26 3.59 17.88
CA LYS A 212 -8.20 4.49 18.55
C LYS A 212 -7.57 5.87 18.66
N VAL A 213 -8.38 6.91 18.50
CA VAL A 213 -7.97 8.30 18.69
C VAL A 213 -8.53 8.81 20.01
N GLU A 214 -7.68 9.46 20.80
CA GLU A 214 -8.03 10.08 22.08
C GLU A 214 -7.56 11.54 22.07
N VAL A 215 -8.42 12.44 22.53
CA VAL A 215 -8.11 13.87 22.68
C VAL A 215 -8.18 14.22 24.15
N SER A 216 -7.10 14.77 24.71
CA SER A 216 -6.99 15.10 26.14
C SER A 216 -6.42 16.52 26.36
N PRO A 217 -7.14 17.42 27.06
CA PRO A 217 -8.52 17.24 27.49
C PRO A 217 -9.47 17.20 26.28
N SER A 218 -10.60 16.50 26.41
CA SER A 218 -11.63 16.45 25.36
C SER A 218 -12.45 17.73 25.27
N LEU A 219 -12.42 18.56 26.33
CA LEU A 219 -13.00 19.89 26.38
C LEU A 219 -11.91 20.91 26.70
N VAL A 220 -11.75 21.89 25.81
CA VAL A 220 -10.85 23.03 26.01
C VAL A 220 -11.66 24.21 26.53
N ASN A 221 -11.36 24.67 27.74
CA ASN A 221 -12.10 25.74 28.40
C ASN A 221 -11.32 27.06 28.38
N PHE A 222 -11.78 28.02 27.59
CA PHE A 222 -11.18 29.35 27.50
C PHE A 222 -11.63 30.33 28.60
N GLY A 223 -12.53 29.90 29.49
CA GLY A 223 -13.08 30.71 30.56
C GLY A 223 -13.88 31.91 30.04
N HIS A 224 -13.72 33.05 30.73
CA HIS A 224 -14.41 34.29 30.37
C HIS A 224 -13.49 35.21 29.57
N ILE A 225 -14.03 35.77 28.50
CA ILE A 225 -13.41 36.80 27.66
C ILE A 225 -14.18 38.09 27.86
N TYR A 226 -13.52 39.15 28.36
CA TYR A 226 -14.16 40.44 28.59
C TYR A 226 -14.05 41.30 27.32
N THR A 227 -15.20 41.76 26.84
CA THR A 227 -15.27 42.57 25.61
C THR A 227 -14.59 43.94 25.76
N THR A 228 -14.41 44.44 26.99
CA THR A 228 -13.84 45.75 27.29
C THR A 228 -12.37 45.73 27.70
N TYR A 229 -11.74 44.56 27.87
CA TYR A 229 -10.37 44.44 28.36
C TYR A 229 -9.49 43.67 27.38
N GLY A 230 -8.70 44.39 26.58
CA GLY A 230 -7.86 43.86 25.50
C GLY A 230 -7.03 42.61 25.86
N PRO A 231 -6.31 42.57 26.99
CA PRO A 231 -5.54 41.38 27.39
C PRO A 231 -6.38 40.12 27.66
N SER A 232 -7.69 40.27 27.88
CA SER A 232 -8.59 39.12 28.01
C SER A 232 -9.16 38.59 26.70
N GLN A 233 -9.04 39.36 25.62
CA GLN A 233 -9.67 39.05 24.33
C GLN A 233 -8.95 37.95 23.56
N SER A 234 -7.72 37.61 23.95
CA SER A 234 -6.98 36.45 23.47
C SER A 234 -6.85 35.40 24.57
N ARG A 235 -7.16 34.15 24.22
CA ARG A 235 -7.02 32.99 25.10
C ARG A 235 -6.40 31.85 24.33
N GLN A 236 -5.58 31.06 25.01
CA GLN A 236 -4.97 29.88 24.42
C GLN A 236 -4.91 28.78 25.46
N GLU A 237 -5.15 27.56 25.02
CA GLU A 237 -5.16 26.37 25.86
C GLU A 237 -4.62 25.19 25.05
N THR A 238 -3.96 24.26 25.72
CA THR A 238 -3.34 23.10 25.07
C THR A 238 -4.22 21.87 25.15
N PHE A 239 -4.09 21.02 24.15
CA PHE A 239 -4.67 19.68 24.14
C PHE A 239 -3.77 18.74 23.34
N THR A 240 -3.82 17.46 23.65
CA THR A 240 -3.03 16.42 23.01
C THR A 240 -3.95 15.48 22.25
N VAL A 241 -3.60 15.20 20.99
CA VAL A 241 -4.22 14.14 20.20
C VAL A 241 -3.30 12.93 20.25
N THR A 242 -3.82 11.80 20.70
CA THR A 242 -3.09 10.53 20.75
C THR A 242 -3.80 9.50 19.88
N ALA A 243 -3.10 8.96 18.89
CA ALA A 243 -3.49 7.75 18.19
C ALA A 243 -2.83 6.56 18.88
N ARG A 244 -3.60 5.56 19.29
CA ARG A 244 -3.11 4.36 19.98
C ARG A 244 -3.50 3.12 19.22
N GLN A 245 -2.66 2.11 19.27
CA GLN A 245 -3.00 0.77 18.87
C GLN A 245 -4.09 0.24 19.82
N ASN A 246 -5.10 -0.39 19.24
CA ASN A 246 -6.27 -0.88 19.97
C ASN A 246 -6.50 -2.39 19.79
N SER A 247 -5.95 -2.98 18.73
CA SER A 247 -5.99 -4.43 18.50
C SER A 247 -4.63 -4.99 18.10
N ARG A 248 -4.47 -6.30 18.21
CA ARG A 248 -3.26 -7.02 17.80
C ARG A 248 -3.20 -7.15 16.27
N PRO A 249 -2.00 -7.15 15.67
CA PRO A 249 -1.80 -7.59 14.30
C PRO A 249 -1.89 -9.12 14.21
N ALA A 250 -1.73 -9.66 13.00
CA ALA A 250 -1.64 -11.10 12.82
C ALA A 250 -0.45 -11.72 13.56
N ASP A 251 -0.48 -13.02 13.87
CA ASP A 251 0.58 -13.66 14.68
C ASP A 251 1.95 -13.46 14.04
N LYS A 252 2.93 -13.09 14.89
CA LYS A 252 4.32 -12.79 14.48
C LYS A 252 4.45 -11.70 13.41
N GLN A 253 3.42 -10.89 13.19
CA GLN A 253 3.48 -9.70 12.35
C GLN A 253 3.68 -8.48 13.24
N GLU A 254 4.60 -7.62 12.83
CA GLU A 254 4.74 -6.27 13.34
C GLU A 254 4.97 -5.35 12.16
N PHE A 255 4.37 -4.17 12.19
CA PHE A 255 4.51 -3.23 11.10
C PHE A 255 4.31 -1.79 11.57
N THR A 256 4.99 -0.88 10.87
CA THR A 256 4.87 0.55 11.09
C THR A 256 4.08 1.16 9.95
N ILE A 257 3.12 2.02 10.28
CA ILE A 257 2.31 2.75 9.31
C ILE A 257 2.36 4.25 9.60
N PRO A 258 2.53 5.10 8.58
CA PRO A 258 2.42 6.53 8.75
C PRO A 258 0.98 6.93 9.06
N LEU A 259 0.82 7.84 10.01
CA LEU A 259 -0.44 8.44 10.39
C LEU A 259 -0.52 9.87 9.92
N ALA A 260 -1.70 10.22 9.46
CA ALA A 260 -2.06 11.59 9.17
C ALA A 260 -3.24 12.03 10.02
N ILE A 261 -3.29 13.32 10.32
CA ILE A 261 -4.32 13.95 11.13
C ILE A 261 -4.98 15.08 10.35
N THR A 262 -6.31 15.18 10.48
CA THR A 262 -7.11 16.25 9.89
C THR A 262 -8.00 16.83 10.98
N PHE A 263 -7.94 18.15 11.15
CA PHE A 263 -8.90 18.91 11.95
C PHE A 263 -9.99 19.44 11.05
N GLY A 264 -11.21 18.94 11.19
CA GLY A 264 -12.34 19.43 10.41
C GLY A 264 -12.88 20.76 10.94
N LYS A 265 -13.82 21.36 10.22
CA LYS A 265 -14.43 22.64 10.63
C LYS A 265 -15.63 22.50 11.59
N GLY A 266 -16.22 21.31 11.66
CA GLY A 266 -17.52 21.12 12.33
C GLY A 266 -18.59 22.00 11.68
N ASP A 267 -19.47 22.58 12.49
CA ASP A 267 -20.54 23.48 12.03
C ASP A 267 -20.10 24.96 11.88
N LEU A 268 -18.81 25.25 12.01
CA LEU A 268 -18.30 26.62 11.97
C LEU A 268 -17.96 27.07 10.54
N THR A 269 -18.20 28.35 10.28
CA THR A 269 -17.79 28.98 9.01
C THR A 269 -16.32 29.38 9.04
N PRO A 270 -15.53 29.08 7.99
CA PRO A 270 -14.15 29.54 7.89
C PRO A 270 -14.07 31.05 7.66
N ALA A 271 -13.23 31.73 8.42
CA ALA A 271 -12.81 33.10 8.10
C ALA A 271 -11.62 33.10 7.15
N THR A 272 -10.73 32.12 7.35
CA THR A 272 -9.66 31.73 6.43
C THR A 272 -9.56 30.19 6.42
N GLY A 273 -8.62 29.62 5.67
CA GLY A 273 -8.31 28.20 5.81
C GLY A 273 -7.76 27.81 7.21
N GLN A 274 -7.29 28.76 8.01
CA GLN A 274 -6.63 28.53 9.31
C GLN A 274 -7.40 29.09 10.51
N THR A 275 -8.53 29.75 10.27
CA THR A 275 -9.35 30.39 11.30
C THR A 275 -10.83 30.15 11.06
N LEU A 276 -11.57 29.86 12.12
CA LEU A 276 -13.02 29.64 12.09
C LEU A 276 -13.71 30.73 12.91
N ASN A 277 -14.82 31.27 12.41
CA ASN A 277 -15.61 32.25 13.16
C ASN A 277 -16.42 31.55 14.25
N LEU A 278 -16.36 32.07 15.47
CA LEU A 278 -17.18 31.61 16.58
C LEU A 278 -18.53 32.35 16.56
N VAL A 279 -19.58 31.65 17.01
CA VAL A 279 -20.94 32.18 17.06
C VAL A 279 -21.45 32.25 18.49
N SER A 280 -22.34 33.19 18.77
CA SER A 280 -23.05 33.23 20.04
C SER A 280 -24.09 32.10 20.10
N LEU A 281 -24.18 31.41 21.24
CA LEU A 281 -25.14 30.33 21.47
C LEU A 281 -26.43 30.82 22.15
N ASP A 282 -26.40 32.01 22.73
CA ASP A 282 -27.49 32.61 23.48
C ASP A 282 -27.60 34.12 23.26
N GLY A 283 -28.62 34.70 23.88
CA GLY A 283 -28.88 36.14 23.85
C GLY A 283 -29.40 36.65 22.51
N PRO A 284 -29.44 37.99 22.34
CA PRO A 284 -30.01 38.64 21.15
C PRO A 284 -29.18 38.40 19.87
N ASN A 285 -27.95 37.88 20.00
CA ASN A 285 -27.05 37.58 18.89
C ASN A 285 -26.94 36.08 18.59
N LYS A 286 -27.86 35.25 19.08
CA LYS A 286 -27.82 33.79 18.90
C LYS A 286 -27.61 33.41 17.42
N SER A 287 -26.70 32.47 17.19
CA SER A 287 -26.28 31.98 15.87
C SER A 287 -25.59 33.00 14.97
N GLN A 288 -25.31 34.22 15.45
CA GLN A 288 -24.53 35.22 14.72
C GLN A 288 -23.06 35.17 15.14
N PRO A 289 -22.11 35.56 14.26
CA PRO A 289 -20.71 35.69 14.63
C PRO A 289 -20.53 36.62 15.83
N ASN A 290 -19.79 36.15 16.84
CA ASN A 290 -19.59 36.89 18.10
C ASN A 290 -18.35 37.80 18.07
N GLY A 291 -17.64 37.85 16.94
CA GLY A 291 -16.42 38.63 16.75
C GLY A 291 -15.15 37.91 17.19
N LEU A 292 -15.22 36.67 17.68
CA LEU A 292 -14.06 35.82 17.98
C LEU A 292 -13.78 34.81 16.87
N GLN A 293 -12.52 34.43 16.74
CA GLN A 293 -12.04 33.41 15.82
C GLN A 293 -11.23 32.35 16.55
N LEU A 294 -11.44 31.09 16.18
CA LEU A 294 -10.67 29.94 16.63
C LEU A 294 -9.57 29.61 15.61
N SER A 295 -8.37 29.36 16.09
CA SER A 295 -7.29 28.70 15.33
C SER A 295 -6.66 27.60 16.17
N ILE A 296 -6.03 26.64 15.51
CA ILE A 296 -5.25 25.59 16.18
C ILE A 296 -3.81 25.68 15.68
N LYS A 297 -2.85 25.63 16.60
CA LYS A 297 -1.42 25.62 16.31
C LYS A 297 -0.82 24.26 16.65
N ASP A 298 0.13 23.82 15.85
CA ASP A 298 0.98 22.68 16.17
C ASP A 298 2.03 23.04 17.23
N GLU A 299 2.83 22.05 17.63
CA GLU A 299 3.92 22.17 18.61
C GLU A 299 5.01 23.19 18.22
N ASN A 300 5.13 23.50 16.91
CA ASN A 300 6.07 24.50 16.39
C ASN A 300 5.42 25.89 16.28
N GLY A 301 4.19 26.05 16.76
CA GLY A 301 3.44 27.29 16.70
C GLY A 301 2.82 27.62 15.32
N ARG A 302 2.94 26.71 14.34
CA ARG A 302 2.36 26.90 13.01
C ARG A 302 0.86 26.63 13.07
N LYS A 303 0.06 27.54 12.50
CA LYS A 303 -1.39 27.35 12.38
C LYS A 303 -1.69 26.22 11.42
N ILE A 304 -2.53 25.28 11.84
CA ILE A 304 -3.04 24.22 10.98
C ILE A 304 -4.05 24.79 9.98
N THR A 305 -4.19 24.14 8.83
CA THR A 305 -5.27 24.42 7.88
C THR A 305 -6.41 23.43 8.12
N PHE A 306 -7.63 23.93 8.38
CA PHE A 306 -8.78 23.07 8.60
C PHE A 306 -9.17 22.31 7.32
N ASP A 307 -9.69 21.10 7.48
CA ASP A 307 -9.97 20.10 6.44
C ASP A 307 -8.74 19.69 5.60
N LYS A 308 -7.53 20.09 5.98
CA LYS A 308 -6.29 19.67 5.34
C LYS A 308 -5.61 18.58 6.15
N GLN A 309 -5.22 17.52 5.47
CA GLN A 309 -4.45 16.43 6.05
C GLN A 309 -3.00 16.88 6.35
N GLU A 310 -2.53 16.60 7.56
CA GLU A 310 -1.17 16.86 8.03
C GLU A 310 -0.54 15.59 8.62
N VAL A 311 0.79 15.57 8.75
CA VAL A 311 1.51 14.40 9.30
C VAL A 311 1.39 14.36 10.82
N LEU A 312 0.87 13.26 11.36
CA LEU A 312 0.86 12.99 12.80
C LEU A 312 2.16 12.31 13.26
N GLY A 313 2.72 11.44 12.41
CA GLY A 313 3.91 10.63 12.67
C GLY A 313 3.62 9.16 12.40
N ASP A 314 4.54 8.27 12.75
CA ASP A 314 4.38 6.85 12.50
C ASP A 314 3.87 6.11 13.74
N ILE A 315 3.03 5.10 13.56
CA ILE A 315 2.64 4.18 14.63
C ILE A 315 3.15 2.78 14.32
N THR A 316 3.78 2.14 15.30
CA THR A 316 4.21 0.75 15.21
C THR A 316 3.18 -0.15 15.88
N ILE A 317 2.64 -1.10 15.12
CA ILE A 317 1.65 -2.07 15.55
C ILE A 317 2.37 -3.36 15.95
N THR A 318 2.23 -3.77 17.22
CA THR A 318 2.94 -4.92 17.80
C THR A 318 1.99 -5.94 18.41
N GLY A 319 2.47 -7.17 18.66
CA GLY A 319 1.67 -8.19 19.36
C GLY A 319 1.25 -7.80 20.79
N ALA A 320 2.01 -6.90 21.43
CA ALA A 320 1.77 -6.46 22.81
C ALA A 320 0.74 -5.33 22.95
N VAL A 321 0.25 -4.74 21.85
CA VAL A 321 -0.69 -3.60 21.86
C VAL A 321 -0.12 -2.39 22.60
N THR A 322 1.08 -1.98 22.22
CA THR A 322 1.80 -0.86 22.87
C THR A 322 2.00 0.34 21.95
N GLY A 323 1.67 0.24 20.66
CA GLY A 323 1.85 1.31 19.70
C GLY A 323 1.07 2.57 20.07
N TYR A 324 1.72 3.73 20.05
CA TYR A 324 1.03 5.01 20.12
C TYR A 324 1.83 6.10 19.41
N GLN A 325 1.13 7.15 19.00
CA GLN A 325 1.69 8.38 18.49
C GLN A 325 0.88 9.55 19.02
N SER A 326 1.55 10.57 19.56
CA SER A 326 0.89 11.75 20.16
C SER A 326 1.49 13.04 19.68
N LYS A 327 0.65 14.06 19.50
CA LYS A 327 1.07 15.45 19.30
C LYS A 327 0.25 16.41 20.15
N THR A 328 0.92 17.42 20.67
CA THR A 328 0.28 18.51 21.42
C THR A 328 -0.01 19.67 20.49
N TYR A 329 -1.20 20.21 20.63
CA TYR A 329 -1.71 21.34 19.88
C TYR A 329 -2.14 22.44 20.85
N THR A 330 -2.16 23.67 20.35
CA THR A 330 -2.67 24.82 21.10
C THR A 330 -3.89 25.39 20.38
N ALA A 331 -5.05 25.34 21.01
CA ALA A 331 -6.22 26.04 20.54
C ALA A 331 -6.13 27.51 20.97
N VAL A 332 -6.40 28.43 20.07
CA VAL A 332 -6.25 29.87 20.28
C VAL A 332 -7.52 30.58 19.83
N VAL A 333 -8.11 31.37 20.73
CA VAL A 333 -9.23 32.25 20.46
C VAL A 333 -8.75 33.69 20.46
N THR A 334 -9.02 34.43 19.39
CA THR A 334 -8.65 35.85 19.23
C THR A 334 -9.78 36.65 18.59
N PRO A 335 -9.84 37.97 18.78
CA PRO A 335 -10.78 38.81 18.03
C PRO A 335 -10.55 38.72 16.53
N ALA A 336 -11.63 38.72 15.76
CA ALA A 336 -11.58 38.92 14.32
C ALA A 336 -11.04 40.33 14.02
N SER A 337 -10.16 40.44 13.02
CA SER A 337 -9.64 41.74 12.59
C SER A 337 -10.79 42.66 12.15
N GLY A 338 -10.90 43.85 12.75
CA GLY A 338 -11.95 44.83 12.46
C GLY A 338 -13.36 44.46 12.96
N GLY A 339 -13.53 43.35 13.67
CA GLY A 339 -14.82 42.92 14.23
C GLY A 339 -15.08 43.46 15.63
N SER A 340 -16.34 43.78 15.94
CA SER A 340 -16.76 44.09 17.31
C SER A 340 -17.13 42.81 18.06
N LEU A 341 -16.66 42.70 19.30
CA LEU A 341 -17.00 41.57 20.17
C LEU A 341 -18.44 41.71 20.69
N ARG A 342 -19.20 40.61 20.61
CA ARG A 342 -20.56 40.53 21.11
C ARG A 342 -20.63 39.63 22.34
N THR A 343 -21.43 40.04 23.32
CA THR A 343 -21.63 39.25 24.53
C THR A 343 -22.49 38.02 24.25
N GLY A 344 -22.23 36.95 25.00
CA GLY A 344 -22.93 35.68 24.90
C GLY A 344 -22.00 34.49 25.15
N LYS A 345 -22.58 33.32 25.41
CA LYS A 345 -21.86 32.05 25.45
C LYS A 345 -21.44 31.65 24.04
N PHE A 346 -20.33 30.93 23.93
CA PHE A 346 -19.90 30.31 22.69
C PHE A 346 -19.35 28.91 22.97
N SER A 347 -19.41 28.04 21.97
CA SER A 347 -18.78 26.72 21.97
C SER A 347 -18.53 26.29 20.53
N ALA A 348 -17.61 25.36 20.34
CA ALA A 348 -17.25 24.79 19.05
C ALA A 348 -16.93 23.31 19.23
N ALA A 349 -17.40 22.47 18.30
CA ALA A 349 -17.02 21.07 18.20
C ALA A 349 -16.15 20.89 16.95
N ILE A 350 -14.88 20.55 17.14
CA ILE A 350 -13.91 20.35 16.07
C ILE A 350 -13.65 18.84 15.93
N PRO A 351 -14.10 18.21 14.83
CA PRO A 351 -13.82 16.79 14.62
C PRO A 351 -12.34 16.60 14.30
N VAL A 352 -11.73 15.60 14.95
CA VAL A 352 -10.34 15.20 14.69
C VAL A 352 -10.37 13.81 14.07
N THR A 353 -9.83 13.68 12.86
CA THR A 353 -9.74 12.40 12.15
C THR A 353 -8.28 12.02 12.02
N VAL A 354 -7.93 10.79 12.41
CA VAL A 354 -6.62 10.19 12.13
C VAL A 354 -6.80 9.09 11.12
N THR A 355 -5.95 9.07 10.10
CA THR A 355 -5.99 8.11 8.99
C THR A 355 -4.65 7.38 8.87
N TYR A 356 -4.72 6.12 8.46
CA TYR A 356 -3.55 5.36 8.04
C TYR A 356 -3.21 5.80 6.61
N ASN A 357 -1.99 6.28 6.40
CA ASN A 357 -1.50 6.66 5.07
C ASN A 357 -0.82 5.47 4.39
#